data_AF-A0A7X0J031-F1
#
_entry.id   AF-A0A7X0J031-F1
#
_cell.length_a   1.000
_cell.length_b   1.000
_cell.length_c   1.000
_cell.angle_alpha   90.00
_cell.angle_beta   90.00
_cell.angle_gamma   90.00
#
_symmetry.space_group_name_H-M   'P 1'
#
loop_
_entity.id
_entity.type
_entity.pdbx_description
1 polymer ?
#
loop_
_entity_poly.entity_id
_entity_poly.type
_entity_poly.pdbx_seq_one_letter_code
_entity_poly.pdbx_strand_id
1 'polypeptide(L)'
;MIFLLPLSGSLFAQDDKGWFKRVDLGLEKSFYTDLSVYSAYWKTKSDCGFLLSGNTEFVIAKTFLTAPKVSVTYLVSNFLLARTDFSLYSDFKNTQPVITPKIGFTFFGLCFYYGRNISLNQTNFNSLGKNQFTIGVSAIPKIHLRFF
;
A
#
# COMPACT_ATOMS: atom_id res chain seq x y z
N MET A 1 26.47 -2.15 -16.13
CA MET A 1 26.54 -1.93 -14.66
C MET A 1 25.30 -2.57 -14.05
N ILE A 2 25.43 -3.76 -13.45
CA ILE A 2 24.31 -4.48 -12.84
C ILE A 2 24.15 -3.91 -11.43
N PHE A 3 23.01 -3.29 -11.14
CA PHE A 3 22.71 -2.75 -9.82
C PHE A 3 22.37 -3.92 -8.88
N LEU A 4 23.34 -4.29 -8.04
CA LEU A 4 23.11 -5.18 -6.91
C LEU A 4 22.32 -4.42 -5.84
N LEU A 5 21.01 -4.69 -5.76
CA LEU A 5 20.23 -4.33 -4.59
C LEU A 5 20.78 -5.15 -3.40
N PRO A 6 21.15 -4.51 -2.27
CA PRO A 6 21.62 -5.26 -1.11
C PRO A 6 20.48 -6.15 -0.57
N LEU A 7 20.68 -7.47 -0.63
CA LEU A 7 19.79 -8.53 -0.13
C LEU A 7 19.51 -8.46 1.39
N SER A 8 20.11 -7.52 2.12
CA SER A 8 20.08 -7.43 3.59
C SER A 8 19.73 -6.03 4.13
N GLY A 9 19.08 -5.18 3.34
CA GLY A 9 18.57 -3.89 3.82
C GLY A 9 17.10 -3.94 4.20
N SER A 10 16.72 -3.31 5.32
CA SER A 10 15.30 -3.04 5.62
C SER A 10 14.65 -2.27 4.46
N LEU A 11 13.41 -2.62 4.12
CA LEU A 11 12.68 -2.07 2.97
C LEU A 11 12.51 -0.54 3.02
N PHE A 12 12.56 0.01 4.22
CA PHE A 12 12.46 1.43 4.53
C PHE A 12 13.72 1.87 5.26
N ALA A 13 14.16 3.11 5.01
CA ALA A 13 15.17 3.74 5.84
C ALA A 13 14.60 4.00 7.24
N GLN A 14 15.46 4.01 8.26
CA GLN A 14 15.01 4.31 9.63
C GLN A 14 14.39 5.72 9.68
N ASP A 15 13.22 5.83 10.32
CA ASP A 15 12.47 7.08 10.51
C ASP A 15 12.13 7.83 9.20
N ASP A 16 11.94 7.07 8.12
CA ASP A 16 11.68 7.63 6.80
C ASP A 16 10.29 8.26 6.69
N LYS A 17 10.24 9.50 6.20
CA LYS A 17 9.00 10.24 5.97
C LYS A 17 9.05 10.90 4.59
N GLY A 18 7.90 11.10 3.97
CA GLY A 18 7.85 11.86 2.73
C GLY A 18 6.57 11.71 1.93
N TRP A 19 6.52 12.47 0.86
CA TRP A 19 5.39 12.53 -0.06
C TRP A 19 5.61 11.60 -1.25
N PHE A 20 4.54 11.03 -1.79
CA PHE A 20 4.55 10.27 -3.06
C PHE A 20 5.57 9.12 -3.11
N LYS A 21 5.71 8.37 -2.02
CA LYS A 21 6.73 7.31 -1.88
C LYS A 21 6.31 5.94 -2.38
N ARG A 22 5.03 5.73 -2.65
CA ARG A 22 4.49 4.41 -2.98
C ARG A 22 3.41 4.52 -4.03
N VAL A 23 3.49 3.61 -4.99
CA VAL A 23 2.47 3.37 -6.00
C VAL A 23 2.11 1.91 -5.92
N ASP A 24 0.83 1.62 -5.77
CA ASP A 24 0.32 0.26 -5.91
C ASP A 24 -0.58 0.14 -7.13
N LEU A 25 -0.46 -0.98 -7.82
CA LEU A 25 -1.45 -1.44 -8.80
C LEU A 25 -2.14 -2.65 -8.22
N GLY A 26 -3.43 -2.78 -8.48
CA GLY A 26 -4.15 -3.94 -7.99
C GLY A 26 -5.31 -4.37 -8.85
N LEU A 27 -5.69 -5.61 -8.59
CA LEU A 27 -6.77 -6.30 -9.25
C LEU A 27 -7.70 -6.85 -8.18
N GLU A 28 -8.99 -6.63 -8.40
CA GLU A 28 -10.06 -7.27 -7.66
C GLU A 28 -11.12 -7.73 -8.66
N LYS A 29 -12.36 -7.27 -8.54
CA LYS A 29 -13.34 -7.35 -9.62
C LYS A 29 -13.07 -6.33 -10.73
N SER A 30 -12.40 -5.23 -10.39
CA SER A 30 -11.95 -4.18 -11.30
C SER A 30 -10.47 -3.89 -11.08
N PHE A 31 -9.84 -3.20 -12.03
CA PHE A 31 -8.47 -2.70 -11.86
C PHE A 31 -8.50 -1.43 -11.00
N TYR A 32 -7.49 -1.28 -10.14
CA TYR A 32 -7.29 -0.05 -9.38
C TYR A 32 -5.82 0.33 -9.31
N THR A 33 -5.59 1.62 -9.09
CA THR A 33 -4.29 2.19 -8.77
C THR A 33 -4.39 2.94 -7.46
N ASP A 34 -3.35 2.87 -6.66
CA ASP A 34 -3.22 3.60 -5.40
C ASP A 34 -1.95 4.42 -5.41
N LEU A 35 -2.09 5.68 -5.03
CA LEU A 35 -0.98 6.59 -4.87
C LEU A 35 -0.89 7.02 -3.42
N SER A 36 0.25 6.79 -2.77
CA SER A 36 0.52 7.37 -1.47
C SER A 36 0.70 8.87 -1.63
N VAL A 37 -0.02 9.66 -0.84
CA VAL A 37 0.20 11.10 -0.74
C VAL A 37 1.32 11.36 0.26
N TYR A 38 1.26 10.73 1.43
CA TYR A 38 2.25 10.86 2.48
C TYR A 38 2.46 9.53 3.21
N SER A 39 3.68 9.25 3.61
CA SER A 39 4.01 8.08 4.42
C SER A 39 5.04 8.41 5.49
N ALA A 40 4.90 7.78 6.66
CA ALA A 40 5.86 7.82 7.75
C ALA A 40 6.14 6.41 8.27
N TYR A 41 7.41 6.07 8.38
CA TYR A 41 7.90 4.79 8.86
C TYR A 41 8.63 4.95 10.20
N TRP A 42 8.39 4.04 11.13
CA TRP A 42 9.08 3.95 12.40
C TRP A 42 9.62 2.54 12.60
N LYS A 43 10.94 2.42 12.78
CA LYS A 43 11.60 1.14 13.07
C LYS A 43 11.52 0.84 14.56
N THR A 44 11.20 -0.39 14.95
CA THR A 44 11.08 -0.78 16.37
C THR A 44 12.22 -1.67 16.84
N LYS A 45 12.43 -2.81 16.19
CA LYS A 45 13.53 -3.76 16.44
C LYS A 45 14.18 -4.16 15.11
N SER A 46 15.27 -4.94 15.15
CA SER A 46 16.00 -5.42 13.97
C SER A 46 15.05 -5.92 12.88
N ASP A 47 14.83 -5.05 11.90
CA ASP A 47 14.04 -5.22 10.67
C ASP A 47 12.51 -5.31 10.79
N CYS A 48 11.95 -4.89 11.93
CA CYS A 48 10.51 -4.70 12.11
C CYS A 48 10.17 -3.20 12.25
N GLY A 49 8.94 -2.83 11.88
CA GLY A 49 8.49 -1.45 12.00
C GLY A 49 7.07 -1.21 11.53
N PHE A 50 6.60 0.01 11.70
CA PHE A 50 5.27 0.44 11.31
C PHE A 50 5.38 1.54 10.24
N LEU A 51 4.64 1.38 9.15
CA LEU A 51 4.45 2.40 8.12
C LEU A 51 3.00 2.87 8.19
N LEU A 52 2.79 4.14 8.51
CA LEU A 52 1.51 4.81 8.32
C LEU A 52 1.53 5.54 6.98
N SER A 53 0.44 5.49 6.22
CA SER A 53 0.34 6.19 4.94
C SER A 53 -1.06 6.75 4.72
N GLY A 54 -1.11 7.97 4.17
CA GLY A 54 -2.30 8.53 3.55
C GLY A 54 -2.21 8.30 2.05
N ASN A 55 -3.26 7.75 1.46
CA ASN A 55 -3.29 7.28 0.09
C ASN A 55 -4.59 7.75 -0.58
N THR A 56 -4.58 7.76 -1.91
CA THR A 56 -5.80 7.85 -2.71
C THR A 56 -5.81 6.70 -3.70
N GLU A 57 -6.89 5.94 -3.66
CA GLU A 57 -7.15 4.85 -4.59
C GLU A 57 -8.14 5.29 -5.67
N PHE A 58 -7.87 4.87 -6.90
CA PHE A 58 -8.70 5.10 -8.07
C PHE A 58 -9.06 3.76 -8.69
N VAL A 59 -10.35 3.46 -8.77
CA VAL A 59 -10.84 2.20 -9.35
C VAL A 59 -11.37 2.49 -10.75
N ILE A 60 -10.77 1.82 -11.74
CA ILE A 60 -11.16 1.91 -13.14
C ILE A 60 -12.17 0.78 -13.39
N ALA A 61 -13.45 1.13 -13.29
CA ALA A 61 -14.58 0.26 -13.56
C ALA A 61 -15.62 0.97 -14.44
N LYS A 62 -16.76 0.33 -14.71
CA LYS A 62 -17.89 0.98 -15.42
C LYS A 62 -18.33 2.29 -14.74
N THR A 63 -18.22 2.34 -13.42
CA THR A 63 -18.36 3.56 -12.61
C THR A 63 -16.99 3.87 -12.03
N PHE A 64 -16.47 5.06 -12.29
CA PHE A 64 -15.22 5.52 -11.70
C PHE A 64 -15.41 5.72 -10.19
N LEU A 65 -14.57 5.09 -9.38
CA LEU A 65 -14.56 5.29 -7.94
C LEU A 65 -13.26 5.94 -7.49
N THR A 66 -13.38 6.77 -6.48
CA THR A 66 -12.24 7.31 -5.74
C THR A 66 -12.35 6.90 -4.29
N ALA A 67 -11.23 6.65 -3.63
CA ALA A 67 -11.21 6.38 -2.21
C ALA A 67 -10.00 7.03 -1.55
N PRO A 68 -10.17 8.15 -0.81
CA PRO A 68 -9.19 8.52 0.19
C PRO A 68 -9.03 7.38 1.18
N LYS A 69 -7.79 7.07 1.53
CA LYS A 69 -7.43 5.87 2.25
C LYS A 69 -6.33 6.15 3.27
N VAL A 70 -6.44 5.50 4.43
CA VAL A 70 -5.37 5.46 5.43
C VAL A 70 -4.91 4.02 5.55
N SER A 71 -3.61 3.82 5.46
CA SER A 71 -2.98 2.51 5.45
C SER A 71 -2.02 2.38 6.62
N VAL A 72 -2.10 1.28 7.35
CA VAL A 72 -1.11 0.90 8.36
C VAL A 72 -0.47 -0.40 7.90
N THR A 73 0.83 -0.39 7.65
CA THR A 73 1.61 -1.59 7.33
C THR A 73 2.57 -1.88 8.47
N TYR A 74 2.48 -3.08 9.02
CA TYR A 74 3.46 -3.63 9.93
C TYR A 74 4.42 -4.55 9.17
N LEU A 75 5.71 -4.23 9.27
CA LEU A 75 6.79 -5.07 8.79
C LEU A 75 7.09 -6.10 9.88
N VAL A 76 6.64 -7.33 9.66
CA VAL A 76 6.91 -8.45 10.56
C VAL A 76 8.37 -8.89 10.41
N SER A 77 8.87 -8.87 9.18
CA SER A 77 10.28 -9.10 8.84
C SER A 77 10.61 -8.38 7.53
N ASN A 78 11.86 -8.49 7.04
CA ASN A 78 12.24 -7.97 5.72
C ASN A 78 11.39 -8.55 4.57
N PHE A 79 10.81 -9.74 4.76
CA PHE A 79 10.05 -10.43 3.72
C PHE A 79 8.55 -10.43 3.97
N LEU A 80 8.08 -10.37 5.21
CA LEU A 80 6.66 -10.53 5.55
C LEU A 80 6.04 -9.22 6.02
N LEU A 81 4.89 -8.89 5.44
CA LEU A 81 4.14 -7.66 5.66
C LEU A 81 2.72 -7.98 6.08
N ALA A 82 2.21 -7.27 7.09
CA ALA A 82 0.78 -7.19 7.36
C ALA A 82 0.34 -5.75 7.11
N ARG A 83 -0.73 -5.54 6.35
CA ARG A 83 -1.26 -4.20 6.05
C ARG A 83 -2.75 -4.18 6.32
N THR A 84 -3.24 -3.09 6.88
CA THR A 84 -4.67 -2.83 6.96
C THR A 84 -4.94 -1.48 6.35
N ASP A 85 -5.88 -1.46 5.41
CA ASP A 85 -6.35 -0.26 4.74
C ASP A 85 -7.73 0.11 5.25
N PHE A 86 -7.94 1.39 5.52
CA PHE A 86 -9.26 1.98 5.71
C PHE A 86 -9.53 2.93 4.55
N SER A 87 -10.50 2.58 3.71
CA SER A 87 -10.85 3.31 2.49
C SER A 87 -12.27 3.86 2.57
N LEU A 88 -12.50 5.07 2.09
CA LEU A 88 -13.84 5.64 1.92
C LEU A 88 -14.17 5.75 0.44
N TYR A 89 -14.70 4.69 -0.16
CA TYR A 89 -15.04 4.69 -1.59
C TYR A 89 -16.22 5.61 -1.89
N SER A 90 -16.13 6.35 -2.99
CA SER A 90 -17.15 7.27 -3.46
C SER A 90 -17.25 7.27 -4.99
N ASP A 91 -18.49 7.27 -5.49
CA ASP A 91 -18.85 7.56 -6.88
C ASP A 91 -19.42 8.99 -7.04
N PHE A 92 -19.16 9.86 -6.05
CA PHE A 92 -19.72 11.21 -5.89
C PHE A 92 -21.22 11.28 -5.59
N LYS A 93 -21.91 10.15 -5.46
CA LYS A 93 -23.33 10.07 -5.07
C LYS A 93 -23.53 9.30 -3.77
N ASN A 94 -22.79 8.21 -3.61
CA ASN A 94 -22.82 7.31 -2.49
C ASN A 94 -21.41 7.18 -1.92
N THR A 95 -21.34 6.88 -0.62
CA THR A 95 -20.09 6.59 0.06
C THR A 95 -20.15 5.24 0.75
N GLN A 96 -19.04 4.50 0.70
CA GLN A 96 -18.93 3.18 1.31
C GLN A 96 -17.58 3.05 2.03
N PRO A 97 -17.58 3.05 3.37
CA PRO A 97 -16.39 2.75 4.13
C PRO A 97 -16.06 1.25 4.05
N VAL A 98 -14.80 0.95 3.79
CA VAL A 98 -14.28 -0.42 3.62
C VAL A 98 -12.99 -0.56 4.41
N ILE A 99 -12.88 -1.64 5.17
CA ILE A 99 -11.64 -2.07 5.81
C ILE A 99 -11.08 -3.24 5.01
N THR A 100 -9.81 -3.17 4.65
CA THR A 100 -9.15 -4.22 3.89
C THR A 100 -7.90 -4.70 4.63
N PRO A 101 -8.02 -5.70 5.51
CA PRO A 101 -6.85 -6.43 6.00
C PRO A 101 -6.17 -7.16 4.83
N LYS A 102 -4.84 -7.11 4.84
CA LYS A 102 -3.95 -7.67 3.83
C LYS A 102 -2.76 -8.35 4.50
N ILE A 103 -2.34 -9.46 3.93
CA ILE A 103 -1.04 -10.06 4.21
C ILE A 103 -0.25 -10.05 2.92
N GLY A 104 1.05 -9.81 3.03
CA GLY A 104 1.89 -9.65 1.87
C GLY A 104 3.30 -10.09 2.13
N PHE A 105 4.06 -10.17 1.05
CA PHE A 105 5.48 -10.43 1.10
C PHE A 105 6.22 -9.49 0.16
N THR A 106 7.50 -9.29 0.45
CA THR A 106 8.38 -8.49 -0.40
C THR A 106 9.33 -9.39 -1.16
N PHE A 107 9.52 -9.11 -2.45
CA PHE A 107 10.52 -9.77 -3.28
C PHE A 107 11.12 -8.77 -4.28
N PHE A 108 12.44 -8.63 -4.33
CA PHE A 108 13.17 -7.68 -5.20
C PHE A 108 12.65 -6.22 -5.15
N GLY A 109 12.24 -5.74 -3.98
CA GLY A 109 11.71 -4.37 -3.81
C GLY A 109 10.25 -4.19 -4.25
N LEU A 110 9.62 -5.25 -4.76
CA LEU A 110 8.18 -5.29 -5.02
C LEU A 110 7.46 -5.86 -3.80
N CYS A 111 6.38 -5.20 -3.37
CA CYS A 111 5.51 -5.70 -2.33
C CYS A 111 4.28 -6.36 -2.96
N PHE A 112 4.04 -7.63 -2.68
CA PHE A 112 2.85 -8.35 -3.10
C PHE A 112 1.91 -8.48 -1.92
N TYR A 113 0.63 -8.17 -2.09
CA TYR A 113 -0.38 -8.35 -1.05
C TYR A 113 -1.58 -9.12 -1.58
N TYR A 114 -2.15 -9.93 -0.69
CA TYR A 114 -3.48 -10.47 -0.80
C TYR A 114 -4.34 -9.94 0.34
N GLY A 115 -5.52 -9.46 0.01
CA GLY A 115 -6.42 -8.80 0.95
C GLY A 115 -7.88 -9.17 0.75
N ARG A 116 -8.69 -8.85 1.75
CA ARG A 116 -10.15 -9.02 1.68
C ARG A 116 -10.86 -7.75 2.10
N ASN A 117 -11.70 -7.21 1.23
CA ASN A 117 -12.54 -6.06 1.52
C ASN A 117 -13.67 -6.45 2.47
N ILE A 118 -13.80 -5.69 3.54
CA ILE A 118 -14.87 -5.78 4.54
C ILE A 118 -15.63 -4.46 4.49
N SER A 119 -16.80 -4.48 3.86
CA SER A 119 -17.68 -3.31 3.77
C SER A 119 -18.39 -3.12 5.10
N LEU A 120 -18.38 -1.88 5.62
CA LEU A 120 -19.03 -1.58 6.90
C LEU A 120 -20.50 -1.16 6.73
N ASN A 121 -20.93 -0.85 5.50
CA ASN A 121 -22.30 -0.49 5.15
C ASN A 121 -22.91 -1.47 4.14
N GLN A 122 -24.24 -1.39 3.96
CA GLN A 122 -25.00 -2.23 3.03
C GLN A 122 -24.97 -1.72 1.58
N THR A 123 -24.57 -0.46 1.35
CA THR A 123 -24.30 0.05 0.02
C THR A 123 -23.20 -0.81 -0.60
N ASN A 124 -23.44 -1.35 -1.80
CA ASN A 124 -22.49 -2.23 -2.47
C ASN A 124 -22.16 -1.65 -3.85
N PHE A 125 -20.93 -1.17 -4.01
CA PHE A 125 -20.40 -0.91 -5.34
C PHE A 125 -20.12 -2.24 -6.07
N ASN A 126 -20.80 -2.46 -7.20
CA ASN A 126 -20.64 -3.68 -7.99
C ASN A 126 -19.21 -3.87 -8.54
N SER A 127 -18.43 -2.80 -8.63
CA SER A 127 -17.03 -2.78 -9.06
C SER A 127 -16.06 -3.25 -7.99
N LEU A 128 -16.43 -3.21 -6.71
CA LEU A 128 -15.59 -3.63 -5.59
C LEU A 128 -15.66 -5.15 -5.41
N GLY A 129 -14.51 -5.80 -5.44
CA GLY A 129 -14.39 -7.23 -5.20
C GLY A 129 -14.35 -7.54 -3.70
N LYS A 130 -14.59 -8.79 -3.33
CA LYS A 130 -14.31 -9.25 -1.95
C LYS A 130 -12.83 -9.45 -1.71
N ASN A 131 -12.09 -9.92 -2.70
CA ASN A 131 -10.66 -10.20 -2.59
C ASN A 131 -9.89 -9.22 -3.46
N GLN A 132 -8.75 -8.75 -2.96
CA GLN A 132 -7.85 -7.85 -3.66
C GLN A 132 -6.45 -8.47 -3.74
N PHE A 133 -5.85 -8.38 -4.93
CA PHE A 133 -4.43 -8.59 -5.14
C PHE A 133 -3.78 -7.25 -5.42
N THR A 134 -2.63 -7.01 -4.81
CA THR A 134 -1.91 -5.74 -4.94
C THR A 134 -0.44 -6.01 -5.24
N ILE A 135 0.12 -5.28 -6.19
CA ILE A 135 1.56 -5.19 -6.43
C ILE A 135 1.96 -3.74 -6.21
N GLY A 136 2.85 -3.53 -5.25
CA GLY A 136 3.33 -2.23 -4.82
C GLY A 136 4.80 -2.03 -5.11
N VAL A 137 5.15 -0.82 -5.54
CA VAL A 137 6.53 -0.36 -5.58
C VAL A 137 6.66 0.78 -4.59
N SER A 138 7.59 0.63 -3.65
CA SER A 138 8.03 1.74 -2.82
C SER A 138 9.19 2.43 -3.54
N ALA A 139 8.98 3.67 -3.98
CA ALA A 139 9.98 4.55 -4.55
C ALA A 139 10.90 5.13 -3.45
N ILE A 140 11.41 4.26 -2.58
CA ILE A 140 12.48 4.61 -1.64
C ILE A 140 13.74 3.94 -2.16
N PRO A 141 14.38 4.47 -3.22
CA PRO A 141 15.76 4.12 -3.46
C PRO A 141 16.55 4.54 -2.23
N LYS A 142 17.37 3.64 -1.68
CA LYS A 142 18.56 4.05 -0.91
C LYS A 142 19.45 4.84 -1.86
N ILE A 143 19.18 6.12 -2.05
CA ILE A 143 20.16 7.02 -2.65
C ILE A 143 21.14 7.30 -1.52
N HIS A 144 22.20 6.51 -1.44
CA HIS A 144 23.42 6.96 -0.77
C HIS A 144 23.97 8.12 -1.61
N LEU A 145 23.49 9.33 -1.35
CA LEU A 145 24.27 10.53 -1.62
C LEU A 145 25.43 10.52 -0.62
N ARG A 146 26.51 9.80 -0.97
CA ARG A 146 27.82 10.14 -0.42
C ARG A 146 28.17 11.49 -1.04
N PHE A 147 27.86 12.56 -0.33
CA PHE A 147 28.58 13.81 -0.55
C PHE A 147 30.00 13.57 -0.01
N PHE A 148 30.96 13.65 -0.93
CA PHE A 148 32.39 13.72 -0.62
C PHE A 148 32.71 14.99 0.17
#